data_AF-A0A914JQ27-F1
#
_entry.id   AF-A0A914JQ27-F1
#
_cell.length_a   1.000
_cell.length_b   1.000
_cell.length_c   1.000
_cell.angle_alpha   90.00
_cell.angle_beta   90.00
_cell.angle_gamma   90.00
#
_symmetry.space_group_name_H-M   'P 1'
#
loop_
_entity.id
_entity.type
_entity.pdbx_description
1 polymer ?
#
loop_
_entity_poly.entity_id
_entity_poly.type
_entity_poly.pdbx_seq_one_letter_code
_entity_poly.pdbx_strand_id
1 'polypeptide(L)'
;MTPIDDHTAAAIIAQLLFLQSDSGKNPIHMYINCPGGSVTAGLGIYDTMQYITAPVATWCIGQASSMGSLLLAAGEKGMRTALPNSRIMVHQPSGGAQ
;
A
#
# COMPACT_ATOMS: atom_id res chain seq x y z
N MET A 1 1.07 0.16 14.81
CA MET A 1 1.64 0.10 13.44
C MET A 1 1.67 -1.35 13.03
N THR A 2 1.21 -1.66 11.83
CA THR A 2 0.99 -3.05 11.39
C THR A 2 1.93 -3.35 10.22
N PRO A 3 2.79 -4.38 10.33
CA PRO A 3 3.60 -4.84 9.21
C PRO A 3 2.72 -5.41 8.08
N ILE A 4 3.26 -5.44 6.86
CA ILE A 4 2.64 -6.17 5.76
C ILE A 4 3.06 -7.65 5.85
N ASP A 5 2.09 -8.53 6.00
CA ASP A 5 2.23 -9.98 5.91
C ASP A 5 1.12 -10.55 5.01
N ASP A 6 1.13 -11.87 4.78
CA ASP A 6 0.18 -12.52 3.88
C ASP A 6 -1.28 -12.33 4.33
N HIS A 7 -1.54 -12.32 5.64
CA HIS A 7 -2.87 -12.11 6.19
C HIS A 7 -3.38 -10.69 5.94
N THR A 8 -2.54 -9.69 6.26
CA THR A 8 -2.85 -8.28 6.06
C THR A 8 -2.99 -7.96 4.57
N ALA A 9 -2.14 -8.54 3.72
CA ALA A 9 -2.23 -8.38 2.28
C ALA A 9 -3.52 -8.99 1.71
N ALA A 10 -3.90 -10.21 2.12
CA ALA A 10 -5.17 -10.81 1.71
C ALA A 10 -6.37 -9.92 2.08
N ALA A 11 -6.37 -9.35 3.28
CA ALA A 11 -7.43 -8.44 3.72
C ALA A 11 -7.48 -7.13 2.91
N ILE A 12 -6.32 -6.54 2.58
CA ILE A 12 -6.25 -5.32 1.76
C ILE A 12 -6.71 -5.61 0.32
N ILE A 13 -6.22 -6.69 -0.28
CA ILE A 13 -6.60 -7.09 -1.65
C ILE A 13 -8.11 -7.33 -1.74
N ALA A 14 -8.69 -8.05 -0.78
CA ALA A 14 -10.13 -8.28 -0.74
C ALA A 14 -10.92 -6.96 -0.65
N GLN A 15 -10.47 -5.99 0.15
CA GLN A 15 -11.10 -4.67 0.25
C GLN A 15 -10.98 -3.87 -1.06
N LEU A 16 -9.83 -3.90 -1.72
CA LEU A 16 -9.63 -3.23 -3.01
C LEU A 16 -10.58 -3.79 -4.08
N LEU A 17 -10.67 -5.11 -4.19
CA LEU A 17 -11.56 -5.79 -5.13
C LEU A 17 -13.04 -5.55 -4.81
N PHE A 18 -13.40 -5.55 -3.53
CA PHE A 18 -14.76 -5.23 -3.09
C PHE A 18 -15.17 -3.80 -3.47
N LEU A 19 -14.34 -2.80 -3.12
CA LEU A 19 -14.63 -1.39 -3.41
C LEU A 19 -14.68 -1.10 -4.92
N GLN A 20 -13.80 -1.75 -5.69
CA GLN A 20 -13.85 -1.71 -7.15
C GLN A 20 -15.17 -2.27 -7.72
N SER A 21 -15.72 -3.31 -7.10
CA SER A 21 -16.97 -3.95 -7.54
C SER A 21 -18.20 -3.11 -7.18
N ASP A 22 -18.18 -2.42 -6.04
CA ASP A 22 -19.26 -1.56 -5.56
C ASP A 22 -19.35 -0.23 -6.35
N SER A 23 -18.20 0.42 -6.58
CA SER A 23 -18.17 1.68 -7.34
C SER A 23 -16.82 1.93 -8.02
N GLY A 24 -16.51 1.17 -9.07
CA GLY A 24 -15.22 1.17 -9.79
C GLY A 24 -14.76 2.47 -10.46
N LYS A 25 -15.45 3.60 -10.21
CA LYS A 25 -15.04 4.96 -10.61
C LYS A 25 -14.67 5.85 -9.42
N ASN A 26 -15.12 5.50 -8.21
CA ASN A 26 -14.85 6.31 -7.03
C ASN A 26 -13.42 6.07 -6.55
N PRO A 27 -12.68 7.12 -6.15
CA PRO A 27 -11.36 6.93 -5.60
C PRO A 27 -11.37 6.09 -4.33
N ILE A 28 -10.44 5.14 -4.24
CA ILE A 28 -10.20 4.34 -3.04
C ILE A 28 -9.11 5.03 -2.21
N HIS A 29 -9.41 5.34 -0.94
CA HIS A 29 -8.46 5.99 -0.05
C HIS A 29 -7.72 4.95 0.81
N MET A 30 -6.42 4.81 0.55
CA MET A 30 -5.53 3.93 1.31
C MET A 30 -4.68 4.75 2.30
N TYR A 31 -4.93 4.57 3.60
CA TYR A 31 -4.15 5.19 4.68
C TYR A 31 -3.01 4.26 5.13
N ILE A 32 -1.78 4.77 5.12
CA ILE A 32 -0.55 3.99 5.33
C ILE A 32 0.16 4.48 6.59
N ASN A 33 0.19 3.63 7.62
CA ASN A 33 1.03 3.74 8.81
C ASN A 33 1.78 2.41 9.04
N CYS A 34 2.76 2.14 8.19
CA CYS A 34 3.36 0.82 8.04
C CYS A 34 4.90 0.86 8.15
N PRO A 35 5.52 -0.01 8.98
CA PRO A 35 6.97 -0.12 9.09
C PRO A 35 7.61 -0.90 7.93
N GLY A 36 6.84 -1.45 7.00
CA GLY A 36 7.31 -2.39 5.99
C GLY A 36 6.74 -3.78 6.20
N GLY A 37 7.33 -4.79 5.55
CA GLY A 37 6.89 -6.17 5.69
C GLY A 37 7.39 -7.08 4.57
N SER A 38 6.70 -8.20 4.39
CA SER A 38 6.97 -9.17 3.33
C SER A 38 6.90 -8.51 1.95
N VAL A 39 7.95 -8.71 1.16
CA VAL A 39 8.06 -8.19 -0.21
C VAL A 39 6.97 -8.79 -1.09
N THR A 40 6.78 -10.10 -1.04
CA THR A 40 5.80 -10.81 -1.88
C THR A 40 4.37 -10.42 -1.53
N ALA A 41 4.05 -10.34 -0.24
CA ALA A 41 2.74 -9.89 0.23
C ALA A 41 2.45 -8.44 -0.24
N GLY A 42 3.43 -7.56 -0.11
CA GLY A 42 3.29 -6.17 -0.58
C GLY A 42 3.19 -6.05 -2.10
N LEU A 43 3.86 -6.92 -2.88
CA LEU A 43 3.70 -6.96 -4.34
C LEU A 43 2.30 -7.42 -4.75
N GLY A 44 1.68 -8.36 -4.02
CA GLY A 44 0.28 -8.72 -4.25
C GLY A 44 -0.68 -7.54 -4.09
N ILE A 45 -0.45 -6.68 -3.07
CA ILE A 45 -1.22 -5.44 -2.89
C ILE A 45 -0.93 -4.48 -4.05
N TYR A 46 0.35 -4.28 -4.39
CA TYR A 46 0.77 -3.38 -5.46
C TYR A 46 0.11 -3.74 -6.80
N ASP A 47 0.19 -5.01 -7.22
CA ASP A 47 -0.39 -5.47 -8.48
C ASP A 47 -1.91 -5.29 -8.48
N THR A 48 -2.56 -5.53 -7.33
CA THR A 48 -4.00 -5.28 -7.19
C THR A 48 -4.34 -3.80 -7.35
N MET A 49 -3.54 -2.89 -6.76
CA MET A 49 -3.73 -1.44 -6.93
C MET A 49 -3.59 -1.02 -8.40
N GLN A 50 -2.68 -1.64 -9.17
CA GLN A 50 -2.51 -1.34 -10.59
C GLN A 50 -3.55 -2.02 -11.49
N TYR A 51 -4.12 -3.14 -11.03
CA TYR A 51 -5.09 -3.92 -11.80
C TYR A 51 -6.49 -3.31 -11.79
N ILE A 52 -6.91 -2.75 -10.66
CA ILE A 52 -8.24 -2.14 -10.54
C ILE A 52 -8.31 -0.81 -11.31
N THR A 53 -9.51 -0.46 -11.78
CA THR A 53 -9.78 0.76 -12.55
C THR A 53 -10.06 1.97 -11.66
N ALA A 54 -10.52 1.74 -10.42
CA ALA A 54 -10.72 2.80 -9.45
C ALA A 54 -9.36 3.42 -9.06
N PRO A 55 -9.20 4.75 -9.10
CA PRO A 55 -7.94 5.38 -8.73
C PRO A 55 -7.68 5.21 -7.23
N VAL A 56 -6.47 4.79 -6.86
CA VAL A 56 -6.09 4.60 -5.45
C VAL A 56 -5.35 5.83 -4.94
N ALA A 57 -5.97 6.60 -4.05
CA ALA A 57 -5.36 7.71 -3.34
C ALA A 57 -4.61 7.20 -2.11
N THR A 58 -3.33 7.54 -1.95
CA THR A 58 -2.50 7.07 -0.83
C THR A 58 -2.20 8.20 0.15
N TRP A 59 -2.27 7.88 1.44
CA TRP A 59 -2.09 8.83 2.54
C TRP A 59 -1.08 8.29 3.55
N CYS A 60 0.12 8.86 3.58
CA CYS A 60 1.08 8.53 4.62
C CYS A 60 0.71 9.23 5.94
N ILE A 61 0.34 8.44 6.94
CA ILE A 61 0.00 8.88 8.29
C ILE A 61 1.00 8.29 9.30
N GLY A 62 1.96 9.11 9.74
CA GLY A 62 3.02 8.67 10.65
C GLY A 62 4.21 8.10 9.88
N GLN A 63 4.09 6.91 9.29
CA GLN A 63 5.17 6.38 8.44
C GLN A 63 4.76 5.49 7.27
N ALA A 64 5.59 5.52 6.23
CA ALA A 64 5.60 4.59 5.12
C ALA A 64 7.04 4.14 4.88
N SER A 65 7.40 3.00 5.46
CA SER A 65 8.76 2.45 5.45
C SER A 65 8.82 1.17 4.61
N SER A 66 9.90 0.94 3.85
CA SER A 66 10.10 -0.27 3.06
C SER A 66 8.92 -0.53 2.10
N MET A 67 8.28 -1.71 2.14
CA MET A 67 7.06 -1.98 1.36
C MET A 67 5.94 -0.95 1.60
N GLY A 68 5.83 -0.33 2.78
CA GLY A 68 4.91 0.77 3.00
C GLY A 68 5.21 2.00 2.13
N SER A 69 6.50 2.32 1.91
CA SER A 69 6.93 3.42 1.02
C SER A 69 6.63 3.11 -0.45
N LEU A 70 6.77 1.84 -0.86
CA LEU A 70 6.43 1.38 -2.20
C LEU A 70 4.93 1.53 -2.47
N LEU A 71 4.09 1.04 -1.54
CA LEU A 71 2.64 1.18 -1.68
C LEU A 71 2.17 2.64 -1.65
N LEU A 72 2.83 3.50 -0.85
CA LEU A 72 2.57 4.94 -0.89
C LEU A 72 2.85 5.51 -2.29
N ALA A 73 3.98 5.16 -2.89
CA ALA A 73 4.37 5.63 -4.21
C ALA A 73 3.50 5.07 -5.35
N ALA A 74 2.86 3.91 -5.12
CA ALA A 74 2.02 3.19 -6.07
C ALA A 74 0.59 3.75 -6.24
N GLY A 75 0.20 4.73 -5.42
CA GLY A 75 -1.05 5.45 -5.60
C GLY A 75 -1.10 6.24 -6.92
N GLU A 76 -2.31 6.59 -7.34
CA GLU A 76 -2.58 7.36 -8.57
C GLU A 76 -1.76 8.66 -8.61
N LYS A 77 -1.25 9.03 -9.79
CA LYS A 77 -0.34 10.18 -9.93
C LYS A 77 -1.10 11.46 -9.58
N GLY A 78 -0.57 12.21 -8.61
CA GLY A 78 -1.22 13.43 -8.09
C GLY A 78 -2.14 13.17 -6.89
N MET A 79 -2.34 11.92 -6.49
CA MET A 79 -3.16 11.51 -5.33
C MET A 79 -2.33 10.82 -4.24
N ARG A 80 -1.05 11.16 -4.14
CA ARG A 80 -0.10 10.61 -3.16
C ARG A 80 0.25 11.69 -2.16
N THR A 81 -0.25 11.56 -0.94
CA THR A 81 -0.19 12.60 0.08
C THR A 81 0.51 12.09 1.33
N ALA A 82 1.23 12.97 2.01
CA ALA A 82 1.81 12.69 3.32
C ALA A 82 1.45 13.83 4.28
N LEU A 83 1.16 13.48 5.54
CA LEU A 83 1.01 14.49 6.59
C LEU A 83 2.37 15.17 6.89
N PRO A 84 2.37 16.41 7.45
CA PRO A 84 3.60 17.21 7.60
C PRO A 84 4.74 16.55 8.38
N ASN A 85 4.42 15.66 9.32
CA ASN A 85 5.40 14.97 10.17
C ASN A 85 5.57 13.48 9.80
N SER A 86 5.02 13.05 8.66
CA SER A 86 5.16 11.67 8.21
C SER A 86 6.59 11.39 7.75
N ARG A 87 7.09 10.18 8.02
CA ARG A 87 8.40 9.72 7.52
C ARG A 87 8.23 8.71 6.40
N ILE A 88 8.99 8.90 5.32
CA ILE A 88 9.12 7.93 4.23
C ILE A 88 10.53 7.37 4.27
N MET A 89 10.67 6.05 4.28
CA MET A 89 11.97 5.39 4.32
C MET A 89 12.02 4.28 3.26
N VAL A 90 13.04 4.35 2.40
CA VAL A 90 13.32 3.35 1.38
C VAL A 90 14.62 2.65 1.76
N HIS A 91 14.65 1.33 1.65
CA HIS A 91 15.86 0.54 1.76
C HIS A 91 15.74 -0.72 0.90
N GLN A 92 16.88 -1.33 0.59
CA GLN A 92 16.91 -2.59 -0.14
C GLN A 92 16.22 -3.73 0.64
N PRO A 93 15.63 -4.73 -0.05
CA PRO A 93 15.09 -5.92 0.61
C PRO A 93 16.11 -6.60 1.52
N SER A 94 15.63 -7.23 2.58
CA SER A 94 16.44 -8.05 3.48
C SER A 94 15.90 -9.47 3.47
N GLY A 95 16.79 -10.47 3.55
CA GLY A 95 16.44 -11.88 3.52
C GLY A 95 17.61 -12.74 4.01
N GLY A 96 17.42 -14.06 4.02
CA GLY A 96 18.46 -15.03 4.38
C GLY A 96 18.41 -16.25 3.47
N ALA A 97 19.54 -16.93 3.31
CA ALA A 97 19.62 -18.25 2.71
C ALA A 97 19.78 -19.29 3.84
N GLN A 98 19.23 -20.49 3.64
CA GLN A 98 19.41 -21.62 4.55
C GLN A 98 20.44 -22.60 3.99
#